data_AF-A0A7C7BXP0-F1
#
_entry.id   AF-A0A7C7BXP0-F1
#
_cell.length_a   1.000
_cell.length_b   1.000
_cell.length_c   1.000
_cell.angle_alpha   90.00
_cell.angle_beta   90.00
_cell.angle_gamma   90.00
#
_symmetry.space_group_name_H-M   'P 1'
#
loop_
_entity.id
_entity.type
_entity.pdbx_description
1 polymer ?
#
loop_
_entity_poly.entity_id
_entity_poly.type
_entity_poly.pdbx_seq_one_letter_code
_entity_poly.pdbx_strand_id
1 'polypeptide(L)'
;MLEKFDPSEIIEKDRKIFGGDRRTIIESLIERSSEFAAVAENNGGFLLGRDGRTATHIGPISANSPKTAIALLNHALTTLSGTVFIDACNHQNKFIVQLEKYGFRRQRPFLRMAKGYTNKLGQPEKMFAMAGPELG
;
A
#
# COMPACT_ATOMS: atom_id res chain seq x y z
N MET A 1 14.30 5.37 -13.03
CA MET A 1 14.97 5.68 -11.74
C MET A 1 14.01 6.60 -11.02
N LEU A 2 13.56 6.23 -9.82
CA LEU A 2 12.50 6.97 -9.12
C LEU A 2 12.91 8.43 -8.95
N GLU A 3 12.15 9.35 -9.53
CA GLU A 3 12.23 10.76 -9.17
C GLU A 3 12.06 10.87 -7.65
N LYS A 4 12.81 11.77 -7.02
CA LYS A 4 12.56 12.18 -5.64
C LYS A 4 11.11 12.65 -5.56
N PHE A 5 10.23 11.82 -5.02
CA PHE A 5 8.85 12.20 -4.79
C PHE A 5 8.80 13.20 -3.63
N ASP A 6 7.93 14.20 -3.73
CA ASP A 6 7.65 15.10 -2.61
C ASP A 6 6.79 14.32 -1.58
N PRO A 7 7.27 14.11 -0.33
CA PRO A 7 6.48 13.48 0.72
C PRO A 7 5.09 14.09 0.89
N SER A 8 4.96 15.40 0.67
CA SER A 8 3.71 16.15 0.81
C SER A 8 2.63 15.66 -0.16
N GLU A 9 3.02 15.27 -1.38
CA GLU A 9 2.09 14.75 -2.38
C GLU A 9 1.55 13.37 -1.99
N ILE A 10 2.42 12.50 -1.45
CA ILE A 10 2.01 11.18 -0.96
C ILE A 10 1.05 11.33 0.22
N ILE A 11 1.38 12.20 1.18
CA ILE A 11 0.56 12.45 2.37
C ILE A 11 -0.84 12.93 1.98
N GLU A 12 -0.94 13.93 1.09
CA GLU A 12 -2.23 14.48 0.67
C GLU A 12 -3.05 13.47 -0.13
N LYS A 13 -2.38 12.66 -0.96
CA LYS A 13 -3.03 11.60 -1.71
C LYS A 13 -3.53 10.48 -0.82
N ASP A 14 -2.72 10.03 0.12
CA ASP A 14 -3.10 9.05 1.13
C ASP A 14 -4.29 9.54 1.93
N ARG A 15 -4.27 10.79 2.41
CA ARG A 15 -5.39 11.40 3.14
C ARG A 15 -6.72 11.26 2.40
N LYS A 16 -6.73 11.53 1.09
CA LYS A 16 -7.92 11.40 0.24
C LYS A 16 -8.35 9.95 0.00
N ILE A 17 -7.40 9.05 -0.20
CA ILE A 17 -7.69 7.64 -0.52
C ILE A 17 -8.09 6.86 0.72
N PHE A 18 -7.39 7.06 1.83
CA PHE A 18 -7.69 6.42 3.10
C PHE A 18 -8.94 7.00 3.76
N GLY A 19 -9.17 8.31 3.59
CA GLY A 19 -10.30 9.04 4.17
C GLY A 19 -10.05 9.57 5.58
N GLY A 20 -8.79 9.77 5.96
CA GLY A 20 -8.38 10.29 7.26
C GLY A 20 -6.95 10.83 7.22
N ASP A 21 -6.62 11.74 8.14
CA ASP A 21 -5.27 12.26 8.26
C ASP A 21 -4.42 11.31 9.12
N ARG A 22 -3.40 10.72 8.49
CA ARG A 22 -2.42 9.85 9.12
C ARG A 22 -0.99 10.22 8.73
N ARG A 23 -0.73 11.52 8.57
CA ARG A 23 0.56 12.08 8.15
C ARG A 23 1.76 11.43 8.84
N THR A 24 1.76 11.35 10.17
CA THR A 24 2.90 10.82 10.94
C THR A 24 3.20 9.36 10.62
N ILE A 25 2.17 8.55 10.31
CA ILE A 25 2.34 7.17 9.85
C ILE A 25 2.98 7.17 8.46
N ILE A 26 2.47 7.98 7.54
CA ILE A 26 2.97 8.03 6.15
C ILE A 26 4.41 8.52 6.08
N GLU A 27 4.76 9.56 6.85
CA GLU A 27 6.15 10.03 6.98
C GLU A 27 7.07 8.93 7.47
N SER A 28 6.69 8.22 8.53
CA SER A 28 7.48 7.08 9.05
C SER A 28 7.63 5.96 8.01
N LEU A 29 6.57 5.65 7.25
CA LEU A 29 6.65 4.62 6.21
C LEU A 29 7.54 5.06 5.04
N ILE A 30 7.53 6.34 4.66
CA ILE A 30 8.43 6.88 3.63
C ILE A 30 9.90 6.67 4.05
N GLU A 31 10.26 7.02 5.28
CA GLU A 31 11.62 6.85 5.80
C GLU A 31 12.05 5.37 5.78
N ARG A 32 11.17 4.49 6.29
CA ARG A 32 11.45 3.05 6.47
C ARG A 32 11.38 2.22 5.20
N SER A 33 10.85 2.77 4.11
CA SER A 33 10.81 2.11 2.81
C SER A 33 11.64 2.79 1.74
N SER A 34 12.55 3.69 2.12
CA SER A 34 13.36 4.47 1.17
C SER A 34 14.06 3.65 0.07
N GLU A 35 14.37 2.37 0.32
CA GLU A 35 14.98 1.45 -0.66
C GLU A 35 14.02 0.88 -1.71
N PHE A 36 12.71 0.88 -1.46
CA PHE A 36 11.72 0.22 -2.32
C PHE A 36 10.40 0.98 -2.49
N ALA A 37 10.25 2.12 -1.81
CA ALA A 37 9.14 3.03 -1.96
C ALA A 37 9.08 3.51 -3.41
N ALA A 38 7.89 3.59 -3.97
CA ALA A 38 7.72 3.96 -5.37
C ALA A 38 6.50 4.84 -5.58
N VAL A 39 6.60 5.77 -6.52
CA VAL A 39 5.49 6.57 -7.02
C VAL A 39 5.34 6.28 -8.50
N ALA A 40 4.10 6.07 -8.94
CA ALA A 40 3.80 5.86 -10.35
C ALA A 40 3.67 7.21 -11.06
N GLU A 41 4.13 7.26 -12.31
CA GLU A 41 4.01 8.41 -13.21
C GLU A 41 2.59 8.99 -13.24
N ASN A 42 2.48 10.28 -13.61
CA ASN A 42 1.22 11.00 -13.75
C ASN A 42 0.35 10.94 -12.48
N ASN A 43 1.00 10.92 -11.31
CA ASN A 43 0.34 10.75 -10.02
C ASN A 43 -0.57 9.49 -10.01
N GLY A 44 -0.09 8.39 -10.60
CA GLY A 44 -0.87 7.17 -10.82
C GLY A 44 -1.09 6.32 -9.56
N GLY A 45 -0.24 6.48 -8.55
CA GLY A 45 -0.25 5.67 -7.33
C GLY A 45 1.05 5.79 -6.56
N PHE A 46 1.11 5.16 -5.39
CA PHE A 46 2.33 5.01 -4.60
C PHE A 46 2.32 3.69 -3.83
N LEU A 47 3.51 3.24 -3.47
CA LEU A 47 3.77 2.10 -2.61
C LEU A 47 4.78 2.51 -1.56
N LEU A 48 4.47 2.23 -0.30
CA LEU A 48 5.40 2.32 0.81
C LEU A 48 5.51 0.96 1.49
N GLY A 49 6.24 0.91 2.60
CA GLY A 49 6.26 -0.24 3.47
C GLY A 49 7.09 0.03 4.70
N ARG A 50 7.43 -1.06 5.37
CA ARG A 50 8.28 -1.05 6.53
C ARG A 50 8.99 -2.39 6.70
N ASP A 51 10.16 -2.33 7.29
CA ASP A 51 10.80 -3.50 7.88
C ASP A 51 9.89 -4.08 8.99
N GLY A 52 9.77 -5.40 9.02
CA GLY A 52 9.16 -6.14 10.11
C GLY A 52 10.18 -7.10 10.69
N ARG A 53 9.93 -7.61 11.91
CA ARG A 53 10.90 -8.49 12.61
C ARG A 53 11.26 -9.74 11.81
N THR A 54 10.31 -10.29 11.06
CA THR A 54 10.46 -11.57 10.35
C THR A 54 10.20 -11.48 8.85
N ALA A 55 9.65 -10.36 8.38
CA ALA A 55 9.26 -10.14 7.00
C ALA A 55 9.17 -8.64 6.73
N THR A 56 9.43 -8.21 5.50
CA THR A 56 9.12 -6.85 5.05
C THR A 56 7.61 -6.74 4.82
N HIS A 57 6.99 -5.69 5.36
CA HIS A 57 5.59 -5.38 5.11
C HIS A 57 5.51 -4.34 4.00
N ILE A 58 4.91 -4.70 2.88
CA ILE A 58 4.59 -3.74 1.81
C ILE A 58 3.18 -3.22 2.06
N GLY A 59 3.05 -1.91 2.21
CA GLY A 59 1.81 -1.24 2.53
C GLY A 59 2.02 0.16 3.11
N PRO A 60 1.18 1.14 2.77
CA PRO A 60 0.04 1.02 1.87
C PRO A 60 0.44 0.94 0.39
N ILE A 61 -0.41 0.31 -0.42
CA ILE A 61 -0.39 0.42 -1.88
C ILE A 61 -1.67 1.12 -2.30
N SER A 62 -1.52 2.29 -2.91
CA SER A 62 -2.62 3.07 -3.47
C SER A 62 -2.39 3.33 -4.95
N ALA A 63 -3.39 3.09 -5.80
CA ALA A 63 -3.24 3.29 -7.24
C ALA A 63 -4.58 3.55 -7.95
N ASN A 64 -4.52 4.17 -9.12
CA ASN A 64 -5.69 4.42 -9.95
C ASN A 64 -6.17 3.16 -10.71
N SER A 65 -5.33 2.12 -10.79
CA SER A 65 -5.68 0.87 -11.48
C SER A 65 -4.90 -0.33 -10.95
N PRO A 66 -5.42 -1.56 -11.14
CA PRO A 66 -4.66 -2.78 -10.82
C PRO A 66 -3.34 -2.89 -11.57
N LYS A 67 -3.28 -2.43 -12.83
CA LYS A 67 -2.05 -2.43 -13.63
C LYS A 67 -0.97 -1.59 -12.94
N THR A 68 -1.33 -0.41 -12.45
CA THR A 68 -0.42 0.48 -11.73
C THR A 68 0.02 -0.10 -10.39
N ALA A 69 -0.91 -0.66 -9.60
CA ALA A 69 -0.58 -1.32 -8.33
C ALA A 69 0.39 -2.49 -8.51
N ILE A 70 0.19 -3.31 -9.54
CA ILE A 70 1.08 -4.43 -9.88
C ILE A 70 2.46 -3.93 -10.32
N ALA A 71 2.52 -2.87 -11.13
CA ALA A 71 3.81 -2.29 -11.54
C ALA A 71 4.61 -1.75 -10.34
N LEU A 72 3.95 -1.07 -9.40
CA LEU A 72 4.57 -0.63 -8.15
C LEU A 72 5.07 -1.81 -7.32
N LEU A 73 4.25 -2.85 -7.17
CA LEU A 73 4.65 -4.06 -6.45
C LEU A 73 5.86 -4.74 -7.11
N ASN A 74 5.89 -4.83 -8.44
CA ASN A 74 7.02 -5.42 -9.16
C ASN A 74 8.32 -4.68 -8.87
N HIS A 75 8.26 -3.34 -8.86
CA HIS A 75 9.41 -2.53 -8.49
C HIS A 75 9.92 -2.92 -7.08
N ALA A 76 9.06 -2.91 -6.07
CA ALA A 76 9.45 -3.26 -4.71
C ALA A 76 9.98 -4.70 -4.59
N LEU A 77 9.37 -5.67 -5.29
CA LEU A 77 9.83 -7.07 -5.25
C LEU A 77 11.17 -7.28 -5.97
N THR A 78 11.58 -6.39 -6.88
CA THR A 78 12.91 -6.46 -7.51
C THR A 78 14.02 -5.91 -6.61
N THR A 79 13.68 -5.07 -5.64
CA THR A 79 14.65 -4.49 -4.70
C THR A 79 14.72 -5.26 -3.38
N LEU A 80 13.61 -5.87 -2.97
CA LEU A 80 13.52 -6.62 -1.72
C LEU A 80 14.07 -8.04 -1.83
N SER A 81 14.57 -8.53 -0.69
CA SER A 81 14.92 -9.94 -0.50
C SER A 81 14.21 -10.49 0.74
N GLY A 82 14.02 -11.81 0.80
CA GLY A 82 13.40 -12.47 1.94
C GLY A 82 11.86 -12.51 1.90
N THR A 83 11.26 -12.69 3.08
CA THR A 83 9.80 -12.88 3.21
C THR A 83 9.09 -11.53 3.16
N VAL A 84 7.99 -11.45 2.41
CA VAL A 84 7.17 -10.25 2.27
C VAL A 84 5.74 -10.53 2.72
N PHE A 85 5.15 -9.60 3.47
CA PHE A 85 3.73 -9.58 3.80
C PHE A 85 3.03 -8.37 3.20
N ILE A 86 1.77 -8.60 2.78
CA ILE A 86 0.89 -7.60 2.17
C ILE A 86 -0.51 -7.81 2.73
N ASP A 87 -1.07 -6.78 3.36
CA ASP A 87 -2.45 -6.77 3.82
C ASP A 87 -3.37 -6.29 2.68
N ALA A 88 -3.55 -7.15 1.68
CA ALA A 88 -4.28 -6.85 0.45
C ALA A 88 -5.78 -6.65 0.70
N CYS A 89 -6.37 -5.61 0.08
CA CYS A 89 -7.80 -5.38 0.13
C CYS A 89 -8.55 -6.46 -0.67
N ASN A 90 -9.48 -7.17 -0.02
CA ASN A 90 -10.17 -8.32 -0.59
C ASN A 90 -11.00 -8.02 -1.85
N HIS A 91 -11.42 -6.76 -2.05
CA HIS A 91 -12.16 -6.33 -3.24
C HIS A 91 -11.29 -6.16 -4.49
N GLN A 92 -9.96 -6.20 -4.36
CA GLN A 92 -9.01 -5.97 -5.47
C GLN A 92 -8.66 -7.28 -6.20
N ASN A 93 -9.67 -7.92 -6.80
CA ASN A 93 -9.56 -9.27 -7.38
C ASN A 93 -8.36 -9.47 -8.32
N LYS A 94 -8.13 -8.53 -9.26
CA LYS A 94 -7.00 -8.64 -10.22
C LYS A 94 -5.64 -8.58 -9.52
N PHE A 95 -5.54 -7.79 -8.45
CA PHE A 95 -4.33 -7.68 -7.65
C PHE A 95 -4.09 -8.95 -6.83
N ILE A 96 -5.13 -9.50 -6.20
CA ILE A 96 -5.06 -10.76 -5.44
C ILE A 96 -4.62 -11.93 -6.33
N VAL A 97 -5.20 -12.07 -7.52
CA VAL A 97 -4.79 -13.10 -8.49
C VAL A 97 -3.31 -12.94 -8.87
N GLN A 98 -2.81 -11.71 -8.98
CA GLN A 98 -1.40 -11.48 -9.26
C GLN A 98 -0.50 -11.83 -8.07
N LEU A 99 -0.91 -11.53 -6.83
CA LEU A 99 -0.20 -11.97 -5.63
C LEU A 99 -0.06 -13.49 -5.58
N GLU A 100 -1.14 -14.22 -5.87
CA GLU A 100 -1.13 -15.68 -5.92
C GLU A 100 -0.16 -16.21 -6.99
N LYS A 101 -0.08 -15.55 -8.17
CA LYS A 101 0.90 -15.87 -9.21
C LYS A 101 2.36 -15.59 -8.79
N TYR A 102 2.59 -14.62 -7.92
CA TYR A 102 3.89 -14.37 -7.29
C TYR A 102 4.19 -15.34 -6.15
N GLY A 103 3.30 -16.28 -5.85
CA GLY A 103 3.49 -17.29 -4.81
C GLY A 103 3.08 -16.85 -3.42
N PHE A 104 2.45 -15.67 -3.26
CA PHE A 104 1.88 -15.27 -1.98
C PHE A 104 0.79 -16.25 -1.56
N ARG A 105 0.77 -16.58 -0.27
CA ARG A 105 -0.25 -17.42 0.35
C ARG A 105 -0.99 -16.64 1.41
N ARG A 106 -2.32 -16.73 1.43
CA ARG A 106 -3.15 -16.11 2.46
C ARG A 106 -2.77 -16.66 3.83
N GLN A 107 -2.46 -15.76 4.77
CA GLN A 107 -2.11 -16.13 6.15
C GLN A 107 -3.32 -16.00 7.08
N ARG A 108 -4.03 -14.86 7.02
CA ARG A 108 -5.23 -14.59 7.81
C ARG A 108 -6.08 -13.50 7.16
N PRO A 109 -7.41 -13.53 7.34
CA PRO A 109 -8.26 -12.41 6.97
C PRO A 109 -8.27 -11.34 8.08
N PHE A 110 -8.51 -10.09 7.68
CA PHE A 110 -8.88 -9.00 8.59
C PHE A 110 -10.21 -8.40 8.15
N LEU A 111 -11.03 -7.99 9.11
CA LEU A 111 -12.27 -7.29 8.87
C LEU A 111 -12.12 -5.83 9.31
N ARG A 112 -12.23 -4.89 8.35
CA ARG A 112 -12.26 -3.46 8.66
C ARG A 112 -13.61 -3.12 9.27
N MET A 113 -13.62 -2.59 10.48
CA MET A 113 -14.83 -2.18 11.22
C MET A 113 -14.84 -0.67 11.42
N ALA A 114 -16.03 -0.07 11.43
CA ALA A 114 -16.22 1.34 11.72
C ALA A 114 -17.46 1.53 12.61
N LYS A 115 -17.37 2.35 13.65
CA LYS A 115 -18.49 2.68 14.55
C LYS A 115 -19.02 4.06 14.20
N GLY A 116 -20.33 4.17 13.98
CA GLY A 116 -21.01 5.47 13.75
C GLY A 116 -20.76 6.11 12.38
N TYR A 117 -20.19 5.38 11.42
CA TYR A 117 -20.01 5.87 10.05
C TYR A 117 -21.19 5.47 9.17
N THR A 118 -21.81 6.46 8.53
CA THR A 118 -22.89 6.28 7.54
C THR A 118 -22.38 6.35 6.09
N ASN A 119 -21.17 6.87 5.87
CA ASN A 119 -20.56 7.07 4.56
C ASN A 119 -19.31 6.20 4.37
N LYS A 120 -18.93 6.00 3.10
CA LYS A 120 -17.67 5.33 2.73
C LYS A 120 -16.46 6.14 3.25
N LEU A 121 -15.50 5.45 3.85
CA LEU A 121 -14.20 6.02 4.22
C LEU A 121 -13.31 6.11 2.98
N GLY A 122 -12.98 7.34 2.57
CA GLY A 122 -12.04 7.58 1.47
C GLY A 122 -12.48 6.99 0.13
N GLN A 123 -11.53 6.45 -0.62
CA GLN A 123 -11.66 5.88 -1.96
C GLN A 123 -11.17 4.43 -1.96
N PRO A 124 -11.94 3.47 -1.40
CA PRO A 124 -11.50 2.09 -1.23
C PRO A 124 -11.11 1.42 -2.54
N GLU A 125 -11.70 1.81 -3.67
CA GLU A 125 -11.36 1.33 -5.01
C GLU A 125 -9.93 1.66 -5.44
N LYS A 126 -9.29 2.67 -4.84
CA LYS A 126 -7.89 3.02 -5.09
C LYS A 126 -6.93 2.40 -4.07
N MET A 127 -7.45 1.74 -3.04
CA MET A 127 -6.67 1.10 -2.00
C MET A 127 -6.44 -0.38 -2.35
N PHE A 128 -5.18 -0.77 -2.51
CA PHE A 128 -4.77 -2.13 -2.90
C PHE A 128 -4.21 -2.95 -1.74
N ALA A 129 -3.50 -2.30 -0.83
CA ALA A 129 -3.03 -2.91 0.42
C ALA A 129 -3.00 -1.86 1.53
N MET A 130 -3.39 -2.26 2.74
CA MET A 130 -3.34 -1.41 3.95
C MET A 130 -1.93 -1.27 4.48
N ALA A 131 -1.70 -0.27 5.33
CA ALA A 131 -0.40 -0.06 5.99
C ALA A 131 -0.09 -1.15 7.05
N GLY A 132 -1.14 -1.80 7.54
CA GLY A 132 -1.14 -2.81 8.59
C GLY A 132 -2.47 -2.74 9.35
N PRO A 133 -2.94 -3.82 10.00
CA PRO A 133 -4.17 -3.78 10.79
C PRO A 133 -4.13 -2.73 11.92
N GLU A 134 -2.94 -2.39 12.40
CA GLU A 134 -2.69 -1.38 13.43
C GLU A 134 -2.50 0.05 12.90
N LEU A 135 -2.30 0.22 11.58
CA LEU A 135 -1.95 1.51 10.94
C LEU A 135 -3.03 2.05 10.00
N GLY A 136 -4.16 1.36 9.92
CA GLY A 136 -5.30 1.75 9.10
C GLY A 136 -5.32 1.05 7.76
#